data_AF-A0A1C3ER87-F1
#
_entry.id   AF-A0A1C3ER87-F1
#
_cell.length_a   1.000
_cell.length_b   1.000
_cell.length_c   1.000
_cell.angle_alpha   90.00
_cell.angle_beta   90.00
_cell.angle_gamma   90.00
#
_symmetry.space_group_name_H-M   'P 1'
#
loop_
_entity.id
_entity.type
_entity.pdbx_description
1 polymer ?
#
loop_
_entity_poly.entity_id
_entity_poly.type
_entity_poly.pdbx_seq_one_letter_code
_entity_poly.pdbx_strand_id
1 'polypeptide(L)' 'MFATTLVFIPVLTACSDHPPIAVDQCGKVIAHAKQVLGSMAPDNATLMSQCQAATDSERGCVMAATKKGQLAQCM' A
#
# COMPACT_ATOMS: atom_id res chain seq x y z
N MET A 1 32.79 -7.29 27.43
CA MET A 1 32.21 -6.41 26.38
C MET A 1 31.94 -7.24 25.13
N PHE A 2 30.69 -7.65 24.87
CA PHE A 2 30.27 -8.09 23.53
C PHE A 2 29.28 -7.04 23.04
N ALA A 3 29.65 -6.35 21.97
CA ALA A 3 28.89 -5.25 21.40
C ALA A 3 27.65 -5.81 20.70
N THR A 4 26.49 -5.70 21.34
CA THR A 4 25.19 -5.98 20.74
C THR A 4 24.86 -4.86 19.76
N THR A 5 25.19 -5.03 18.49
CA THR A 5 24.79 -4.14 17.41
C THR A 5 23.28 -4.22 17.25
N LEU A 6 22.57 -3.26 17.85
CA LEU A 6 21.16 -2.98 17.56
C LEU A 6 21.04 -2.61 16.07
N VAL A 7 20.74 -3.60 15.24
CA VAL A 7 20.32 -3.36 13.86
C VAL A 7 18.93 -2.73 13.95
N PHE A 8 18.89 -1.40 13.94
CA PHE A 8 17.69 -0.63 13.67
C PHE A 8 17.33 -0.90 12.21
N ILE A 9 16.61 -2.00 11.95
CA ILE A 9 15.88 -2.15 10.69
C ILE A 9 14.84 -1.02 10.75
N PRO A 10 14.87 -0.02 9.86
CA PRO A 10 13.74 0.87 9.74
C PRO A 10 12.61 -0.03 9.25
N VAL A 11 11.76 -0.48 10.18
CA VAL A 11 10.43 -0.96 9.83
C VAL A 11 9.86 0.22 9.07
N LEU A 12 9.78 0.11 7.75
CA LEU A 12 9.21 1.11 6.88
C LEU A 12 7.73 1.14 7.23
N THR A 13 7.45 1.91 8.28
CA THR A 13 6.15 2.33 8.77
C THR A 13 5.51 3.25 7.74
N ALA A 14 5.52 2.88 6.46
CA ALA A 14 4.90 3.66 5.40
C ALA A 14 3.37 3.81 5.61
N CYS A 15 2.85 3.04 6.57
CA CYS A 15 1.45 2.69 6.71
C CYS A 15 1.17 2.17 8.12
N SER A 16 1.42 2.98 9.15
CA SER A 16 1.19 2.54 10.56
C SER A 16 -0.14 3.02 11.13
N ASP A 17 -0.79 3.97 10.44
CA ASP A 17 -1.99 4.64 10.94
C ASP A 17 -2.89 5.02 9.77
N HIS A 18 -3.68 4.06 9.31
CA HIS A 18 -4.72 4.30 8.32
C HIS A 18 -5.92 3.39 8.60
N PRO A 19 -7.15 3.89 8.37
CA PRO A 19 -8.34 3.10 8.58
C PRO A 19 -8.36 1.90 7.61
N PRO A 20 -8.77 0.72 8.08
CA PRO A 20 -9.00 -0.42 7.19
C PRO A 20 -10.10 -0.09 6.18
N ILE A 21 -9.92 -0.57 4.95
CA ILE A 21 -10.83 -0.33 3.84
C ILE A 21 -11.38 -1.68 3.37
N ALA A 22 -12.71 -1.82 3.41
CA ALA A 22 -13.38 -3.04 2.98
C ALA A 22 -13.25 -3.28 1.46
N VAL A 23 -13.33 -4.55 1.06
CA VAL A 23 -13.15 -5.00 -0.33
C VAL A 23 -14.16 -4.42 -1.33
N ASP A 24 -15.35 -4.06 -0.87
CA ASP A 24 -16.39 -3.40 -1.67
C ASP A 24 -15.96 -2.00 -2.14
N GLN A 25 -14.99 -1.39 -1.47
CA GLN A 25 -14.41 -0.09 -1.84
C GLN A 25 -13.27 -0.20 -2.85
N CYS A 26 -13.00 -1.37 -3.42
CA CYS A 26 -11.90 -1.56 -4.38
C CYS A 26 -11.95 -0.61 -5.58
N GLY A 27 -13.13 -0.20 -6.04
CA GLY A 27 -13.24 0.82 -7.08
C GLY A 27 -12.55 2.15 -6.71
N LYS A 28 -12.65 2.58 -5.44
CA LYS A 28 -11.99 3.79 -4.94
C LYS A 28 -10.48 3.59 -4.80
N VAL A 29 -10.07 2.44 -4.26
CA VAL A 29 -8.65 2.07 -4.09
C VAL A 29 -7.91 2.05 -5.42
N ILE A 30 -8.51 1.45 -6.46
CA ILE A 30 -7.94 1.39 -7.81
C ILE A 30 -7.85 2.78 -8.43
N ALA A 31 -8.90 3.60 -8.31
CA ALA A 31 -8.89 4.96 -8.84
C ALA A 31 -7.75 5.78 -8.22
N HIS A 32 -7.57 5.67 -6.90
CA HIS A 32 -6.48 6.31 -6.18
C HIS A 32 -5.11 5.79 -6.61
N ALA A 33 -4.92 4.47 -6.66
CA ALA A 33 -3.67 3.85 -7.12
C ALA A 33 -3.29 4.30 -8.53
N LYS A 34 -4.26 4.37 -9.46
CA LYS A 34 -4.04 4.87 -10.83
C LYS A 34 -3.65 6.34 -10.85
N GLN A 35 -4.25 7.17 -10.00
CA GLN A 35 -3.89 8.57 -9.87
C GLN A 35 -2.44 8.72 -9.37
N VAL A 36 -2.02 7.93 -8.38
CA VAL A 36 -0.66 7.98 -7.82
C VAL A 36 0.38 7.45 -8.82
N LEU A 37 0.10 6.33 -9.50
CA LEU A 37 1.04 5.67 -10.42
C LEU A 37 1.10 6.35 -11.80
N GLY A 38 0.01 6.96 -12.25
CA GLY A 38 -0.12 7.56 -13.57
C GLY A 38 0.09 6.53 -14.68
N SER A 39 1.00 6.82 -15.61
CA SER A 39 1.37 5.91 -16.72
C SER A 39 2.03 4.61 -16.28
N MET A 40 2.44 4.49 -15.00
CA MET A 40 3.02 3.26 -14.44
C MET A 40 1.94 2.33 -13.85
N ALA A 41 0.68 2.77 -13.84
CA ALA A 41 -0.41 1.95 -13.33
C ALA A 41 -0.64 0.74 -14.25
N PRO A 42 -0.75 -0.48 -13.71
CA PRO A 42 -1.27 -1.59 -14.48
C PRO A 42 -2.73 -1.35 -14.87
N ASP A 43 -3.26 -2.23 -15.72
CA ASP A 43 -4.66 -2.13 -16.15
C ASP A 43 -5.64 -2.31 -14.98
N ASN A 44 -6.89 -1.90 -15.19
CA ASN A 44 -7.92 -1.94 -14.14
C ASN A 44 -8.19 -3.36 -13.63
N ALA A 45 -8.13 -4.38 -14.49
CA ALA A 45 -8.45 -5.76 -14.09
C ALA A 45 -7.36 -6.31 -13.17
N THR A 46 -6.09 -6.03 -13.50
CA THR A 46 -4.94 -6.34 -12.66
C THR A 46 -5.00 -5.62 -11.31
N LEU A 47 -5.32 -4.32 -11.29
CA LEU A 47 -5.49 -3.58 -10.03
C LEU A 47 -6.68 -4.06 -9.21
N MET A 48 -7.79 -4.44 -9.85
CA MET A 48 -8.95 -5.01 -9.17
C MET A 48 -8.62 -6.34 -8.50
N SER A 49 -7.92 -7.21 -9.21
CA SER A 49 -7.51 -8.52 -8.69
C SER A 49 -6.59 -8.38 -7.48
N GLN A 50 -5.60 -7.48 -7.56
CA GLN A 50 -4.72 -7.16 -6.42
C GLN A 50 -5.51 -6.55 -5.26
N CYS A 51 -6.43 -5.63 -5.54
CA CYS A 51 -7.24 -5.03 -4.50
C CYS A 51 -8.13 -6.04 -3.78
N GLN A 52 -8.72 -7.00 -4.49
CA GLN A 52 -9.56 -8.04 -3.89
C GLN A 52 -8.74 -9.05 -3.07
N ALA A 53 -7.53 -9.36 -3.51
CA ALA A 53 -6.62 -10.26 -2.81
C ALA A 53 -6.01 -9.65 -1.54
N ALA A 54 -5.87 -8.32 -1.50
CA ALA A 54 -5.36 -7.58 -0.34
C ALA A 54 -6.26 -7.74 0.90
N THR A 55 -5.69 -7.49 2.06
CA THR A 55 -6.41 -7.31 3.32
C THR A 55 -7.00 -5.91 3.42
N ASP A 56 -7.95 -5.70 4.36
CA ASP A 56 -8.52 -4.37 4.57
C ASP A 56 -7.45 -3.33 4.99
N SER A 57 -6.41 -3.79 5.69
CA SER A 57 -5.29 -2.94 6.12
C SER A 57 -4.41 -2.52 4.95
N GLU A 58 -4.09 -3.44 4.02
CA GLU A 58 -3.33 -3.12 2.80
C GLU A 58 -4.10 -2.18 1.88
N ARG A 59 -5.43 -2.36 1.74
CA ARG A 59 -6.30 -1.41 1.03
C ARG A 59 -6.26 -0.02 1.67
N GLY A 60 -6.27 0.05 3.01
CA GLY A 60 -6.08 1.29 3.77
C GLY A 60 -4.72 1.94 3.52
N CYS A 61 -3.66 1.14 3.47
CA CYS A 61 -2.30 1.58 3.16
C CYS A 61 -2.20 2.20 1.76
N VAL A 62 -2.80 1.57 0.75
CA VAL A 62 -2.88 2.11 -0.62
C VAL A 62 -3.58 3.47 -0.64
N MET A 63 -4.67 3.63 0.11
CA MET A 63 -5.40 4.90 0.21
C MET A 63 -4.62 6.00 0.95
N ALA A 64 -3.74 5.65 1.87
CA ALA A 64 -2.87 6.59 2.56
C ALA A 64 -1.64 6.99 1.73
N ALA A 65 -1.20 6.14 0.81
CA ALA A 65 -0.04 6.40 -0.03
C ALA A 65 -0.32 7.54 -1.03
N THR A 66 0.55 8.55 -1.06
CA THR A 66 0.43 9.69 -2.00
C THR A 66 1.53 9.71 -3.06
N LYS A 67 2.54 8.84 -2.91
CA LYS A 67 3.70 8.71 -3.79
C LYS A 67 3.85 7.27 -4.26
N LYS A 68 4.35 7.10 -5.48
CA LYS A 68 4.58 5.77 -6.10
C LYS A 68 5.42 4.84 -5.22
N GLY A 69 6.48 5.38 -4.61
CA GLY A 69 7.34 4.61 -3.70
C GLY A 69 6.64 4.16 -2.42
N GLN A 70 5.67 4.93 -1.91
CA GLN A 70 4.87 4.51 -0.76
C GLN A 70 3.89 3.41 -1.15
N LEU A 71 3.29 3.51 -2.34
CA LEU A 71 2.37 2.50 -2.85
C LEU A 71 3.05 1.12 -2.99
N ALA A 72 4.32 1.13 -3.41
CA ALA A 72 5.15 -0.08 -3.51
C ALA A 72 5.56 -0.69 -2.15
N GLN A 73 5.15 -0.08 -1.03
CA GLN A 73 5.32 -0.63 0.32
C GLN A 73 4.00 -1.18 0.88
N CYS A 74 2.89 -1.04 0.15
CA CYS A 74 1.56 -1.49 0.56
C CYS A 74 1.24 -2.94 0.12
N MET A 75 2.12 -3.52 -0.70
CA MET A 75 1.98 -4.80 -1.41
C MET A 75 3.26 -5.61 -1.26
#